data_AF-A0A292YTV5-F1
#
_entry.id   AF-A0A292YTV5-F1
#
_cell.length_a   1.000
_cell.length_b   1.000
_cell.length_c   1.000
_cell.angle_alpha   90.00
_cell.angle_beta   90.00
_cell.angle_gamma   90.00
#
_symmetry.space_group_name_H-M   'P 1'
#
loop_
_entity.id
_entity.type
_entity.pdbx_description
1 polymer ?
#
loop_
_entity_poly.entity_id
_entity_poly.type
_entity_poly.pdbx_seq_one_letter_code
_entity_poly.pdbx_strand_id
1 'polypeptide(L)' 'MPSFNPAMQKATLAELPDDPHGLISKRTAELDGVAVTQVTFHRGARWSNCTFVEFSRGNDYYA' A
#
# COMPACT_ATOMS: atom_id res chain seq x y z
N MET A 1 12.17 -0.41 -25.54
CA MET A 1 12.42 -1.27 -24.37
C MET A 1 12.32 -0.37 -23.15
N PRO A 2 11.44 -0.64 -22.16
CA PRO A 2 11.36 0.21 -20.99
C PRO A 2 12.61 -0.05 -20.14
N SER A 3 13.56 0.88 -20.21
CA SER A 3 14.73 0.89 -19.34
C SER A 3 14.27 1.17 -17.92
N PHE A 4 14.62 0.29 -16.99
CA PHE A 4 14.47 0.50 -15.55
C PHE A 4 14.89 1.93 -15.17
N ASN A 5 13.96 2.74 -14.69
CA ASN A 5 14.24 4.11 -14.23
C ASN A 5 14.18 4.15 -12.69
N PRO A 6 15.33 4.06 -12.00
CA PRO A 6 15.37 4.03 -10.54
C PRO A 6 14.82 5.30 -9.89
N ALA A 7 14.77 6.42 -10.61
CA ALA A 7 14.16 7.65 -10.09
C ALA A 7 12.64 7.53 -9.90
N MET A 8 11.97 6.60 -10.60
CA MET A 8 10.54 6.32 -10.42
C MET A 8 10.25 5.23 -9.38
N GLN A 9 11.28 4.50 -8.92
CA GLN A 9 11.11 3.48 -7.87
C GLN A 9 11.56 4.07 -6.52
N LYS A 10 10.63 4.75 -5.83
CA LYS A 10 10.95 5.40 -4.54
C LYS A 10 10.91 4.48 -3.33
N ALA A 11 10.26 3.32 -3.44
CA ALA A 11 10.16 2.35 -2.36
C ALA A 11 10.05 0.92 -2.87
N THR A 12 10.57 -0.03 -2.09
CA THR A 12 10.34 -1.47 -2.29
C THR A 12 9.32 -1.93 -1.27
N LEU A 13 8.14 -2.38 -1.71
CA LEU A 13 7.06 -2.82 -0.81
C LEU A 13 7.48 -3.94 0.15
N ALA A 14 8.42 -4.80 -0.26
CA ALA A 14 8.93 -5.89 0.58
C ALA A 14 9.81 -5.44 1.76
N GLU A 15 10.35 -4.22 1.70
CA GLU A 15 11.19 -3.64 2.76
C GLU A 15 10.36 -2.80 3.74
N LEU A 16 9.07 -2.58 3.44
CA LEU A 16 8.17 -1.82 4.30
C LEU A 16 7.62 -2.69 5.43
N PRO A 17 7.40 -2.11 6.62
CA PRO A 17 6.79 -2.84 7.73
C PRO A 17 5.36 -3.27 7.38
N ASP A 18 4.99 -4.47 7.83
CA ASP A 18 3.61 -4.91 7.83
C ASP A 18 2.78 -4.15 8.85
N ASP A 19 1.59 -3.70 8.44
CA ASP A 19 0.51 -3.29 9.32
C ASP A 19 -0.54 -4.41 9.37
N PRO A 20 -0.56 -5.25 10.43
CA PRO A 20 -1.43 -6.42 10.52
C PRO A 20 -2.84 -6.08 11.04
N HIS A 21 -3.84 -6.64 10.36
CA HIS A 21 -5.27 -6.54 10.64
C HIS A 21 -5.88 -7.96 10.73
N GLY A 22 -5.55 -8.69 11.80
CA GLY A 22 -5.99 -10.07 12.00
C GLY A 22 -5.30 -11.05 11.05
N LEU A 23 -6.06 -11.68 10.15
CA LEU A 23 -5.52 -12.59 9.12
C LEU A 23 -5.13 -11.86 7.82
N ILE A 24 -5.14 -10.53 7.83
CA ILE A 24 -4.75 -9.70 6.69
C ILE A 24 -3.58 -8.83 7.13
N SER A 25 -2.58 -8.62 6.28
CA SER A 25 -1.57 -7.57 6.49
C SER A 25 -1.56 -6.61 5.33
N LYS A 26 -1.19 -5.36 5.58
CA LYS A 26 -0.98 -4.37 4.51
C LYS A 26 0.39 -3.72 4.63
N ARG A 27 0.91 -3.28 3.48
CA ARG A 27 2.12 -2.44 3.37
C ARG A 27 1.82 -1.32 2.39
N THR A 28 2.12 -0.08 2.76
CA THR A 28 1.80 1.10 1.94
C THR A 28 3.05 1.93 1.68
N ALA A 29 3.29 2.27 0.41
CA ALA A 29 4.31 3.21 -0.02
C ALA A 29 3.67 4.48 -0.57
N GLU A 30 4.20 5.64 -0.21
CA GLU A 30 3.85 6.92 -0.85
C GLU A 30 4.79 7.19 -2.02
N LEU A 31 4.23 7.42 -3.20
CA LEU A 31 4.95 7.71 -4.43
C LEU A 31 4.36 8.97 -5.07
N ASP A 32 5.01 10.11 -4.84
CA ASP A 32 4.61 11.39 -5.46
C ASP A 32 3.13 11.74 -5.31
N GLY A 33 2.61 11.61 -4.08
CA GLY A 33 1.20 11.88 -3.76
C GLY A 33 0.24 10.73 -4.10
N VAL A 34 0.75 9.61 -4.61
CA VAL A 34 0.00 8.37 -4.83
C VAL A 34 0.38 7.33 -3.79
N ALA A 35 -0.59 6.85 -3.03
CA ALA A 35 -0.41 5.73 -2.11
C ALA A 35 -0.56 4.40 -2.84
N VAL A 36 0.48 3.55 -2.79
CA VAL A 36 0.47 2.19 -3.31
C VAL A 36 0.42 1.23 -2.14
N THR A 37 -0.66 0.46 -2.02
CA THR A 37 -0.88 -0.50 -0.94
C THR A 37 -0.88 -1.94 -1.45
N GLN A 38 -0.05 -2.80 -0.86
CA GLN A 38 -0.14 -4.25 -1.00
C GLN A 38 -0.91 -4.82 0.18
N VAL A 39 -1.92 -5.65 -0.11
CA VAL A 39 -2.70 -6.36 0.91
C VAL A 39 -2.47 -7.88 0.77
N THR A 40 -2.09 -8.52 1.87
CA THR A 40 -1.85 -9.97 1.93
C THR A 40 -2.95 -10.66 2.73
N PHE A 41 -3.58 -11.67 2.13
CA PHE A 41 -4.60 -12.50 2.78
C PHE A 41 -3.95 -13.81 3.24
N HIS A 42 -3.87 -14.02 4.55
CA HIS A 42 -3.46 -15.32 5.09
C HIS A 42 -4.58 -16.34 4.98
N ARG A 43 -4.25 -17.63 5.11
CA ARG A 43 -5.21 -18.73 5.00
C ARG A 43 -6.39 -18.51 5.96
N GLY A 44 -7.61 -18.51 5.44
CA GLY A 44 -8.82 -18.28 6.23
C GLY A 44 -9.23 -16.82 6.39
N ALA A 45 -8.44 -15.87 5.86
CA ALA A 45 -8.83 -14.47 5.81
C ALA A 45 -10.09 -14.29 4.94
N ARG A 46 -11.03 -13.46 5.41
CA ARG A 46 -12.23 -13.06 4.69
C ARG A 46 -12.32 -11.55 4.73
N TRP A 47 -12.51 -10.93 3.56
CA TRP A 47 -12.68 -9.48 3.44
C TRP A 47 -13.79 -8.95 4.35
N SER A 48 -14.85 -9.74 4.56
CA SER A 48 -16.04 -9.33 5.33
C SER A 48 -15.86 -9.23 6.84
N ASN A 49 -14.76 -9.77 7.42
CA ASN A 49 -14.53 -9.74 8.87
C ASN A 49 -13.56 -8.64 9.31
N CYS A 50 -12.86 -8.00 8.38
CA CYS A 50 -11.93 -6.91 8.69
C CYS A 50 -12.58 -5.58 8.28
N THR A 51 -12.93 -4.75 9.25
CA THR A 51 -13.39 -3.39 8.99
C THR A 51 -12.14 -2.53 8.72
N PHE A 52 -11.79 -2.34 7.45
CA PHE A 52 -10.74 -1.40 7.05
C PHE A 52 -11.36 -0.01 6.93
N VAL A 53 -11.00 0.90 7.83
CA VAL A 53 -11.24 2.34 7.67
C VAL A 53 -9.91 2.97 7.31
N GLU A 54 -9.70 3.23 6.02
CA GLU A 54 -8.55 4.00 5.55
C GLU A 54 -8.99 5.43 5.20
N PHE A 55 -8.30 6.40 5.79
CA PHE A 55 -8.41 7.80 5.39
C PHE A 55 -7.26 8.10 4.45
N SER A 56 -7.49 8.07 3.13
CA SER A 56 -6.59 8.72 2.19
C SER A 56 -7.00 10.19 2.09
N ARG A 57 -6.19 11.10 2.61
CA ARG A 57 -6.25 12.50 2.17
C ARG A 57 -5.63 12.57 0.78
N GLY A 58 -6.43 12.26 -0.23
CA GLY A 58 -6.06 12.45 -1.61
C GLY A 58 -5.96 13.95 -1.92
N ASN A 59 -4.77 14.38 -2.30
CA ASN A 59 -4.57 15.42 -3.31
C ASN A 59 -4.96 16.87 -2.92
N ASP A 60 -4.20 17.49 -2.01
CA ASP A 60 -4.16 18.95 -1.83
C ASP A 60 -3.29 19.64 -2.92
N TYR A 61 -2.72 18.86 -3.84
CA TYR A 61 -1.67 19.29 -4.78
C TYR A 61 -2.20 19.71 -6.16
N TYR A 62 -3.26 20.51 -6.23
CA TYR A 62 -3.54 21.39 -7.38
C TYR A 62 -4.43 22.57 -6.91
N ALA A 63 -3.81 23.72 -6.63
CA ALA A 63 -4.45 25.03 -6.53
C ALA A 63 -3.66 26.03 -7.38
#